data_AF-A0A9D6YJV4-F1
#
_entry.id   AF-A0A9D6YJV4-F1
#
_cell.length_a   1.000
_cell.length_b   1.000
_cell.length_c   1.000
_cell.angle_alpha   90.00
_cell.angle_beta   90.00
_cell.angle_gamma   90.00
#
_symmetry.space_group_name_H-M   'P 1'
#
loop_
_entity.id
_entity.type
_entity.pdbx_description
1 polymer ?
#
loop_
_entity_poly.entity_id
_entity_poly.type
_entity_poly.pdbx_seq_one_letter_code
_entity_poly.pdbx_strand_id
1 'polypeptide(L)' 'MAVVLIPRAQRYLALAADAKPAAALAGSKLLETDTGEVYVFDGAAWTRLSGARPWP' A
#
# COMPACT_ATOMS: atom_id res chain seq x y z
N MET A 1 -22.19 -4.08 6.88
CA MET A 1 -20.79 -4.55 6.89
C MET A 1 -20.71 -5.77 6.00
N ALA A 2 -19.90 -5.76 4.94
CA ALA A 2 -19.70 -6.91 4.08
C ALA A 2 -18.25 -7.39 4.21
N VAL A 3 -18.06 -8.66 4.53
CA VAL A 3 -16.75 -9.32 4.47
C VAL A 3 -16.53 -9.70 3.01
N VAL A 4 -15.45 -9.18 2.42
CA VAL A 4 -15.06 -9.47 1.03
C VAL A 4 -13.84 -10.38 1.04
N LEU A 5 -13.91 -11.48 0.29
CA LEU A 5 -12.76 -12.35 0.06
C LEU A 5 -11.80 -11.66 -0.92
N ILE A 6 -10.56 -11.41 -0.49
CA ILE A 6 -9.49 -10.99 -1.38
C ILE A 6 -8.64 -12.23 -1.67
N PRO A 7 -8.74 -12.83 -2.88
CA PRO A 7 -8.08 -14.10 -3.15
C PRO A 7 -6.56 -13.98 -3.18
N ARG A 8 -6.00 -12.82 -3.60
CA ARG A 8 -4.55 -12.56 -3.64
C ARG A 8 -4.21 -11.08 -3.49
N ALA A 9 -4.06 -10.57 -2.27
CA ALA A 9 -3.51 -9.23 -2.09
C ALA A 9 -2.03 -9.20 -2.53
N GLN A 10 -1.63 -8.16 -3.25
CA GLN A 10 -0.30 -8.06 -3.84
C GLN A 10 0.64 -7.23 -2.94
N ARG A 11 1.94 -7.52 -3.04
CA ARG A 11 3.00 -6.73 -2.41
C ARG A 11 3.90 -6.16 -3.49
N TYR A 12 4.15 -4.86 -3.40
CA TYR A 12 4.96 -4.12 -4.36
C TYR A 12 6.12 -3.44 -3.65
N LEU A 13 7.23 -3.33 -4.37
CA LEU A 13 8.40 -2.55 -4.02
C LEU A 13 8.61 -1.55 -5.15
N ALA A 14 8.80 -0.28 -4.80
CA ALA A 14 8.98 0.80 -5.76
C ALA A 14 9.84 1.91 -5.14
N LEU A 15 10.31 2.85 -5.95
CA LEU A 15 10.82 4.13 -5.48
C LEU A 15 9.67 5.14 -5.36
N ALA A 16 9.83 6.20 -4.56
CA ALA A 16 8.82 7.27 -4.48
C ALA A 16 8.63 8.02 -5.81
N ALA A 17 9.63 7.98 -6.69
CA ALA A 17 9.54 8.54 -8.05
C ALA A 17 8.77 7.66 -9.03
N ASP A 18 8.57 6.37 -8.72
CA ASP A 18 7.88 5.43 -9.60
C ASP A 18 6.36 5.58 -9.52
N ALA A 19 5.70 5.35 -10.66
CA ALA A 19 4.25 5.29 -10.69
C ALA A 19 3.73 4.09 -9.89
N LYS A 20 2.77 4.34 -8.99
CA LYS A 20 2.13 3.27 -8.23
C LYS A 20 1.31 2.35 -9.18
N PRO A 21 1.18 1.05 -8.88
CA PRO A 21 0.42 0.13 -9.72
C PRO A 21 -1.06 0.53 -9.80
N ALA A 22 -1.58 0.69 -11.03
CA ALA A 22 -2.98 1.06 -11.27
C ALA A 22 -3.94 -0.14 -11.16
N ALA A 23 -3.47 -1.36 -11.38
CA ALA A 23 -4.27 -2.59 -11.35
C ALA A 23 -4.08 -3.39 -10.05
N ALA A 24 -3.81 -2.71 -8.93
CA ALA A 24 -3.65 -3.36 -7.63
C ALA A 24 -5.01 -3.84 -7.10
N LEU A 25 -5.00 -5.01 -6.44
CA LEU A 25 -6.19 -5.48 -5.72
C LEU A 25 -6.34 -4.72 -4.39
N ALA A 26 -7.57 -4.47 -3.95
CA ALA A 26 -7.82 -3.90 -2.63
C ALA A 26 -7.10 -4.71 -1.54
N GLY A 27 -6.53 -4.02 -0.55
CA GLY A 27 -5.67 -4.60 0.49
C GLY A 27 -4.22 -4.84 0.07
N SER A 28 -3.84 -4.54 -1.18
CA SER A 28 -2.43 -4.60 -1.61
C SER A 28 -1.57 -3.57 -0.88
N LYS A 29 -0.29 -3.88 -0.73
CA LYS A 29 0.69 -3.01 -0.05
C LYS A 29 1.83 -2.64 -0.97
N LEU A 30 2.30 -1.40 -0.87
CA LEU A 30 3.47 -0.91 -1.56
C LEU A 30 4.43 -0.32 -0.53
N LEU A 31 5.70 -0.74 -0.59
CA LEU A 31 6.78 -0.16 0.20
C LEU A 31 7.68 0.65 -0.74
N GLU A 32 7.84 1.93 -0.43
CA GLU A 32 8.82 2.80 -1.05
C GLU A 32 10.17 2.57 -0.37
N THR A 33 11.15 2.06 -1.11
CA THR A 33 12.43 1.60 -0.53
C THR A 33 13.40 2.74 -0.22
N ASP A 34 13.20 3.91 -0.82
CA ASP A 34 13.99 5.13 -0.66
C ASP A 34 13.47 6.02 0.47
N THR A 35 12.14 6.18 0.58
CA THR A 35 11.50 6.99 1.63
C THR A 35 11.15 6.17 2.88
N GLY A 36 11.08 4.83 2.76
CA GLY A 36 10.62 3.94 3.82
C GLY A 36 9.10 3.98 4.03
N GLU A 37 8.36 4.63 3.13
CA GLU A 37 6.93 4.83 3.29
C GLU A 37 6.13 3.62 2.83
N VAL A 38 5.06 3.32 3.56
CA VAL A 38 4.17 2.20 3.24
C VAL A 38 2.83 2.74 2.79
N TYR A 39 2.30 2.18 1.71
CA TYR A 39 0.99 2.50 1.17
C TYR A 39 0.12 1.25 1.13
N VAL A 40 -1.19 1.45 1.30
CA VAL A 40 -2.21 0.41 1.15
C VAL A 40 -3.20 0.86 0.10
N PHE A 41 -3.53 -0.03 -0.83
CA PHE A 41 -4.57 0.21 -1.81
C PHE A 41 -5.93 -0.17 -1.23
N ASP A 42 -6.90 0.74 -1.22
CA ASP A 42 -8.25 0.49 -0.69
C ASP A 42 -9.22 -0.09 -1.74
N GLY A 43 -8.76 -0.23 -2.99
CA GLY A 43 -9.58 -0.63 -4.15
C GLY A 43 -9.86 0.52 -5.11
N ALA A 44 -9.60 1.76 -4.72
CA ALA A 44 -9.73 2.96 -5.54
C ALA A 44 -8.44 3.80 -5.57
N ALA A 45 -7.77 3.95 -4.42
CA ALA A 45 -6.59 4.78 -4.26
C ALA A 45 -5.55 4.17 -3.30
N TRP A 46 -4.30 4.59 -3.48
CA TRP A 46 -3.21 4.29 -2.56
C TRP A 46 -3.19 5.29 -1.41
N THR A 47 -3.44 4.81 -0.19
CA THR A 47 -3.36 5.63 1.02
C THR A 47 -2.05 5.36 1.73
N ARG A 48 -1.32 6.43 2.07
CA ARG A 48 -0.10 6.34 2.88
C ARG A 48 -0.47 5.93 4.29
N LEU A 49 0.12 4.84 4.77
CA LEU A 49 0.15 4.52 6.19
C LEU A 49 1.23 5.38 6.81
N SER A 50 0.85 6.57 7.30
CA SER A 50 1.76 7.38 8.12
C SER A 50 2.28 6.51 9.26
N GLY A 51 3.60 6.32 9.35
CA GLY A 51 4.25 5.57 10.41
C GLY A 51 3.83 6.13 11.76
N ALA A 52 2.89 5.47 12.43
CA ALA A 52 2.43 5.90 13.73
C ALA A 52 3.50 5.55 14.76
N ARG A 53 4.14 6.62 15.21
CA ARG A 53 4.89 6.86 16.44
C ARG A 53 6.41 6.63 16.37
N PRO A 54 7.22 7.68 16.58
CA PRO A 54 8.58 7.46 17.07
C PRO A 54 8.47 6.66 18.37
N TRP A 55 9.21 5.55 18.44
CA TRP A 55 9.40 4.83 19.68
C TRP A 55 10.17 5.75 20.65
N PRO A 56 9.76 5.87 21.93
CA PRO A 56 10.53 6.62 22.92
C PRO A 56 11.90 5.99 23.20
#